data_AF-A0A7J3BEK5-F1
#
_entry.id   AF-A0A7J3BEK5-F1
#
_cell.length_a   1.000
_cell.length_b   1.000
_cell.length_c   1.000
_cell.angle_alpha   90.00
_cell.angle_beta   90.00
_cell.angle_gamma   90.00
#
_symmetry.space_group_name_H-M   'P 1'
#
loop_
_entity.id
_entity.type
_entity.pdbx_description
1 polymer ?
#
loop_
_entity_poly.entity_id
_entity_poly.type
_entity_poly.pdbx_seq_one_letter_code
_entity_poly.pdbx_strand_id
1 'polypeptide(L)'
;MGGDTEKSGLTYAEAGVDIKRIGSIHRDIEGLISATFSTRTGKVGEVLGIRGHYAGLIDIGNEKALALHADSVGTKVLIAQMLRQYDTIGIDCVAMNV
;
A
#
# COMPACT_ATOMS: atom_id res chain seq x y z
N MET A 1 10.56 -50.19 14.67
CA MET A 1 10.77 -48.74 14.90
C MET A 1 10.74 -48.05 13.55
N GLY A 2 9.55 -47.69 13.07
CA GLY A 2 9.39 -46.83 11.89
C GLY A 2 8.83 -45.52 12.41
N GLY A 3 9.66 -44.49 12.46
CA GLY A 3 9.20 -43.15 12.83
C GLY A 3 8.40 -42.59 11.67
N ASP A 4 7.09 -42.47 11.86
CA ASP A 4 6.24 -41.64 11.02
C ASP A 4 6.71 -40.20 11.20
N THR A 5 7.55 -39.72 10.28
CA THR A 5 7.86 -38.30 10.13
C THR A 5 6.55 -37.56 9.88
N GLU A 6 6.12 -36.77 10.86
CA GLU A 6 5.04 -35.79 10.73
C GLU A 6 5.27 -34.97 9.46
N LYS A 7 4.36 -35.11 8.48
CA LYS A 7 4.27 -34.14 7.38
C LYS A 7 3.80 -32.83 7.99
N SER A 8 4.69 -31.85 8.12
CA SER A 8 4.31 -30.48 8.43
C SER A 8 3.26 -30.03 7.39
N GLY A 9 2.06 -29.70 7.85
CA GLY A 9 1.01 -29.21 6.97
C GLY A 9 1.46 -27.96 6.19
N LEU A 10 0.89 -27.76 5.00
CA LEU A 10 1.13 -26.57 4.17
C LEU A 10 0.93 -25.29 5.01
N THR A 11 1.93 -24.44 5.03
CA THR A 11 1.87 -23.13 5.67
C THR A 11 1.22 -22.10 4.74
N TYR A 12 0.61 -21.07 5.31
CA TYR A 12 0.04 -19.96 4.53
C TYR A 12 1.10 -19.21 3.70
N ALA A 13 2.35 -19.21 4.17
CA ALA A 13 3.50 -18.68 3.45
C ALA A 13 3.84 -19.49 2.20
N GLU A 14 3.72 -20.82 2.22
CA GLU A 14 3.91 -21.68 1.04
C GLU A 14 2.79 -21.51 0.01
N ALA A 15 1.61 -21.04 0.44
CA ALA A 15 0.55 -20.58 -0.47
C ALA A 15 0.84 -19.18 -1.07
N GLY A 16 2.01 -18.60 -0.78
CA GLY A 16 2.45 -17.30 -1.31
C GLY A 16 2.17 -16.11 -0.40
N VAL A 17 1.65 -16.31 0.83
CA VAL A 17 1.25 -15.23 1.73
C VAL A 17 2.05 -15.27 3.04
N ASP A 18 3.18 -14.56 3.05
CA ASP A 18 3.99 -14.40 4.26
C ASP A 18 3.54 -13.18 5.08
N ILE A 19 2.75 -13.45 6.13
CA ILE A 19 2.22 -12.42 7.04
C ILE A 19 3.33 -11.61 7.71
N LYS A 20 4.46 -12.24 8.07
CA LYS A 20 5.58 -11.54 8.73
C LYS A 20 6.24 -10.57 7.77
N ARG A 21 6.47 -11.01 6.53
CA ARG A 21 7.01 -10.16 5.45
C ARG A 21 6.09 -8.98 5.16
N ILE A 22 4.79 -9.23 5.02
CA ILE A 22 3.77 -8.20 4.81
C ILE A 22 3.82 -7.16 5.94
N GLY A 23 3.89 -7.61 7.20
CA GLY A 23 3.99 -6.71 8.35
C GLY A 23 5.23 -5.81 8.31
N SER A 24 6.36 -6.29 7.78
CA SER A 24 7.56 -5.45 7.59
C SER A 24 7.34 -4.39 6.51
N ILE A 25 6.82 -4.80 5.36
CA ILE A 25 6.54 -3.90 4.24
C ILE A 25 5.55 -2.81 4.66
N HIS A 26 4.51 -3.16 5.43
CA HIS A 26 3.55 -2.19 5.95
C HIS A 26 4.21 -1.12 6.82
N ARG A 27 5.17 -1.49 7.68
CA ARG A 27 5.91 -0.52 8.52
C ARG A 27 6.79 0.40 7.67
N ASP A 28 7.46 -0.14 6.66
CA ASP A 28 8.31 0.63 5.76
C ASP A 28 7.48 1.65 4.97
N ILE A 29 6.34 1.22 4.42
CA ILE A 29 5.39 2.09 3.72
C ILE A 29 4.81 3.13 4.68
N GLU A 30 4.40 2.76 5.90
CA GLU A 30 3.90 3.70 6.91
C GLU A 30 4.90 4.82 7.20
N GLY A 31 6.19 4.47 7.33
CA GLY A 31 7.27 5.43 7.51
C GLY A 31 7.39 6.42 6.36
N LEU A 32 7.25 5.96 5.12
CA LEU A 32 7.31 6.81 3.92
C LEU A 32 6.08 7.72 3.79
N ILE A 33 4.86 7.17 3.94
CA ILE A 33 3.63 7.94 3.70
C ILE A 33 3.35 8.95 4.82
N SER A 34 3.79 8.68 6.06
CA SER A 34 3.56 9.57 7.21
C SER A 34 4.14 10.97 7.02
N ALA A 35 5.22 11.09 6.24
CA ALA A 35 5.81 12.39 5.88
C ALA A 35 4.80 13.29 5.14
N THR A 36 3.86 12.70 4.39
CA THR A 36 2.87 13.44 3.59
C THR A 36 1.71 14.00 4.44
N PHE A 37 1.45 13.45 5.64
CA PHE A 37 0.26 13.82 6.43
C PHE A 37 0.31 15.28 6.88
N SER A 38 1.51 15.77 7.21
CA SER A 38 1.75 17.17 7.59
C SER A 38 1.29 18.18 6.52
N THR A 39 1.22 17.79 5.25
CA THR A 39 0.77 18.67 4.16
C THR A 39 -0.73 19.03 4.27
N ARG A 40 -1.51 18.21 4.99
CA ARG A 40 -2.97 18.30 5.12
C ARG A 40 -3.47 18.62 6.54
N THR A 41 -2.61 18.69 7.55
CA THR A 41 -3.00 19.05 8.93
C THR A 41 -3.77 20.37 8.97
N GLY A 42 -4.96 20.38 9.58
CA GLY A 42 -5.84 21.55 9.68
C GLY A 42 -6.50 21.98 8.37
N LYS A 43 -6.48 21.14 7.33
CA LYS A 43 -7.07 21.42 6.00
C LYS A 43 -8.08 20.34 5.62
N VAL A 44 -8.87 20.59 4.59
CA VAL A 44 -9.70 19.55 3.96
C VAL A 44 -8.80 18.41 3.46
N GLY A 45 -9.19 17.18 3.77
CA GLY A 45 -8.39 15.98 3.50
C GLY A 45 -7.38 15.67 4.60
N GLU A 46 -7.52 16.23 5.81
CA GLU A 46 -6.70 15.85 6.95
C GLU A 46 -6.87 14.36 7.25
N VAL A 47 -5.74 13.66 7.38
CA VAL A 47 -5.73 12.22 7.66
C VAL A 47 -6.18 11.97 9.09
N LEU A 48 -7.23 11.17 9.24
CA LEU A 48 -7.70 10.72 10.55
C LEU A 48 -6.80 9.59 11.07
N GLY A 49 -6.52 9.59 12.37
CA GLY A 49 -5.46 8.81 13.04
C GLY A 49 -5.63 7.29 13.10
N ILE A 50 -6.12 6.67 12.04
CA ILE A 50 -6.31 5.23 11.88
C ILE A 50 -5.06 4.65 11.20
N ARG A 51 -4.39 3.71 11.88
CA ARG A 51 -3.14 3.07 11.43
C ARG A 51 -3.26 1.56 11.43
N GLY A 52 -2.57 0.89 10.51
CA GLY A 52 -2.60 -0.58 10.41
C GLY A 52 -3.89 -1.15 9.80
N HIS A 53 -4.75 -0.29 9.25
CA HIS A 53 -5.94 -0.68 8.49
C HIS A 53 -5.66 -0.60 6.99
N TYR A 54 -6.44 -1.35 6.20
CA TYR A 54 -6.37 -1.33 4.74
C TYR A 54 -7.01 -0.07 4.11
N ALA A 55 -7.75 0.70 4.90
CA ALA A 55 -8.38 1.94 4.48
C ALA A 55 -7.75 3.13 5.20
N GLY A 56 -7.46 4.19 4.45
CA GLY A 56 -7.19 5.52 5.01
C GLY A 56 -8.50 6.27 5.22
N LEU A 57 -8.57 7.10 6.26
CA LEU A 57 -9.68 7.99 6.49
C LEU A 57 -9.20 9.44 6.41
N ILE A 58 -10.00 10.29 5.79
CA ILE A 58 -9.76 11.72 5.70
C ILE A 58 -11.02 12.49 6.12
N ASP A 59 -10.83 13.65 6.73
CA ASP A 59 -11.93 14.58 6.98
C ASP A 59 -12.23 15.40 5.72
N ILE A 60 -13.43 15.23 5.17
CA ILE A 60 -13.92 15.99 4.03
C ILE A 60 -14.78 17.19 4.43
N GLY A 61 -15.24 17.30 5.68
CA GLY A 61 -16.05 18.41 6.22
C GLY A 61 -17.51 18.46 5.76
N ASN A 62 -18.33 19.25 6.48
CA ASN A 62 -19.78 19.38 6.28
C ASN A 62 -20.17 20.08 4.95
N GLU A 63 -21.18 19.51 4.26
CA GLU A 63 -21.78 19.96 2.99
C GLU A 63 -20.88 19.92 1.75
N LYS A 64 -19.84 19.09 1.76
CA LYS A 64 -18.96 18.89 0.60
C LYS A 64 -19.26 17.60 -0.13
N ALA A 65 -19.12 17.66 -1.46
CA ALA A 65 -19.17 16.49 -2.32
C ALA A 65 -17.74 15.98 -2.58
N LEU A 66 -17.58 14.67 -2.66
CA LEU A 66 -16.33 14.00 -3.02
C LEU A 66 -16.47 13.41 -4.43
N ALA A 67 -15.66 13.88 -5.36
CA ALA A 67 -15.43 13.22 -6.64
C ALA A 67 -14.14 12.41 -6.55
N LEU A 68 -14.16 11.17 -7.03
CA LEU A 68 -13.02 10.27 -7.05
C LEU A 68 -12.77 9.80 -8.48
N HIS A 69 -11.51 9.89 -8.88
CA HIS A 69 -10.98 9.26 -10.08
C HIS A 69 -9.88 8.30 -9.66
N ALA A 70 -9.79 7.16 -10.34
CA ALA A 70 -8.76 6.17 -10.10
C ALA A 70 -8.14 5.82 -11.45
N ASP A 71 -6.87 6.18 -11.61
CA ASP A 71 -6.06 5.87 -12.78
C ASP A 71 -4.84 5.03 -12.41
N SER A 72 -4.14 4.55 -13.43
CA SER A 72 -2.97 3.70 -13.35
C SER A 72 -1.82 4.26 -14.20
N VAL A 73 -0.67 3.60 -14.10
CA VAL A 73 0.49 3.93 -14.94
C VAL A 73 0.37 3.35 -16.36
N GLY A 74 -0.53 2.39 -16.57
CA GLY A 74 -0.69 1.68 -17.84
C GLY A 74 0.51 0.79 -18.20
N THR A 75 0.76 0.63 -19.51
CA THR A 75 1.79 -0.29 -20.03
C THR A 75 3.23 0.11 -19.70
N LYS A 76 3.46 1.30 -19.14
CA LYS A 76 4.78 1.75 -18.66
C LYS A 76 5.33 0.87 -17.53
N VAL A 77 4.49 0.12 -16.82
CA VAL A 77 4.91 -0.92 -15.85
C VAL A 77 5.83 -1.97 -16.49
N LEU A 78 5.60 -2.31 -17.76
CA LEU A 78 6.44 -3.28 -18.48
C LEU A 78 7.88 -2.75 -18.65
N ILE A 79 8.04 -1.45 -18.91
CA ILE A 79 9.35 -0.83 -19.05
C ILE A 79 10.09 -0.78 -17.71
N ALA A 80 9.40 -0.39 -16.63
CA ALA A 80 9.97 -0.43 -15.28
C ALA A 80 10.46 -1.84 -14.90
N GLN A 81 9.70 -2.88 -15.24
CA GLN A 81 10.10 -4.27 -15.03
C GLN A 81 11.30 -4.67 -15.89
N MET A 82 11.33 -4.30 -17.17
CA MET A 82 12.46 -4.56 -18.08
C MET A 82 13.76 -3.91 -17.58
N LEU A 83 13.67 -2.70 -17.01
CA LEU A 83 14.80 -1.97 -16.46
C LEU A 83 15.13 -2.36 -15.01
N ARG A 84 14.25 -3.11 -14.35
CA ARG A 84 14.29 -3.39 -12.89
C ARG A 84 14.41 -2.12 -12.04
N GLN A 85 13.73 -1.05 -12.45
CA GLN A 85 13.68 0.25 -11.77
C GLN A 85 12.23 0.57 -11.39
N TYR A 86 11.97 0.79 -10.10
CA TYR A 86 10.61 0.92 -9.54
C TYR A 86 10.43 2.15 -8.65
N ASP A 87 11.49 2.94 -8.45
CA ASP A 87 11.54 4.10 -7.57
C ASP A 87 10.80 5.32 -8.14
N THR A 88 10.63 5.41 -9.46
CA THR A 88 9.94 6.54 -10.10
C THR A 88 8.51 6.23 -10.54
N ILE A 89 8.17 4.95 -10.74
CA ILE A 89 6.89 4.59 -11.39
C ILE A 89 5.66 4.94 -10.52
N GLY A 90 5.82 5.00 -9.20
CA GLY A 90 4.79 5.50 -8.30
C GLY A 90 4.45 6.97 -8.51
N ILE A 91 5.42 7.78 -8.95
CA ILE A 91 5.22 9.22 -9.24
C ILE A 91 4.32 9.37 -10.47
N ASP A 92 4.56 8.56 -11.52
CA ASP A 92 3.70 8.53 -12.70
C ASP A 92 2.25 8.18 -12.33
N CYS A 93 2.05 7.24 -11.41
CA CYS A 93 0.72 6.84 -10.94
C CYS A 93 -0.02 8.01 -10.28
N VAL A 94 0.65 8.74 -9.40
CA VAL A 94 0.06 9.92 -8.73
C VAL A 94 -0.24 11.02 -9.75
N ALA A 95 0.64 11.25 -10.73
CA ALA A 95 0.47 12.30 -11.72
C ALA A 95 -0.72 12.10 -12.67
N MET A 96 -1.16 10.84 -12.88
CA MET A 96 -2.35 10.53 -13.68
C MET A 96 -3.67 10.79 -12.94
N ASN A 97 -3.63 10.86 -11.61
CA ASN A 97 -4.81 11.15 -10.78
C ASN A 97 -4.87 12.66 -10.47
N VAL A 98 -5.62 13.44 -11.28
CA VAL A 98 -5.82 14.89 -11.13
C VAL A 98 -7.30 15.27 -11.01
#